data_AF-A0AA89AEX4-F1
#
_entry.id   AF-A0AA89AEX4-F1
#
_cell.length_a   1.000
_cell.length_b   1.000
_cell.length_c   1.000
_cell.angle_alpha   90.00
_cell.angle_beta   90.00
_cell.angle_gamma   90.00
#
_symmetry.space_group_name_H-M   'P 1'
#
loop_
_entity.id
_entity.type
_entity.pdbx_description
1 polymer ?
#
loop_
_entity_poly.entity_id
_entity_poly.type
_entity_poly.pdbx_seq_one_letter_code
_entity_poly.pdbx_strand_id
1 'polypeptide(L)'
;MASSSTSGVQQIQQVQSTIFKFDGKNNFAMWKHLMELCLRSGGYGEILEKGFIEKDKLTDEEKQQQFELMEQGKEENIRDYFSRIEKLVSEMKNNGDEITEKDVLEKIMGTLSSRFDYVVTAIAESKDLTTMTLNDLQALLESREMWINERSQSSKEQALKAQVNLRNEKEDTTSRTEKNQRGQNFRGRGGRNLRSAARQGE
;
A
#
# COMPACT_ATOMS: atom_id res chain seq x y z
N MET A 1 -62.73 53.40 29.42
CA MET A 1 -63.25 52.07 29.05
C MET A 1 -62.73 51.74 27.65
N ALA A 2 -62.37 50.46 27.41
CA ALA A 2 -61.59 49.88 26.30
C ALA A 2 -60.08 50.20 26.39
N SER A 3 -59.16 49.31 26.78
CA SER A 3 -58.85 47.94 26.30
C SER A 3 -58.59 47.96 24.78
N SER A 4 -57.46 47.52 24.21
CA SER A 4 -56.73 46.29 24.50
C SER A 4 -55.33 46.29 23.87
N SER A 5 -54.46 45.53 24.52
CA SER A 5 -53.19 44.95 24.11
C SER A 5 -53.02 44.63 22.62
N THR A 6 -51.88 45.02 22.05
CA THR A 6 -51.22 44.27 20.96
C THR A 6 -49.70 44.40 21.12
N SER A 7 -49.20 43.98 22.29
CA SER A 7 -47.75 43.95 22.63
C SER A 7 -47.07 42.63 22.28
N GLY A 8 -47.70 41.76 21.46
CA GLY A 8 -47.25 40.37 21.31
C GLY A 8 -46.98 39.88 19.89
N VAL A 9 -47.18 40.70 18.84
CA VAL A 9 -47.23 40.18 17.45
C VAL A 9 -46.05 40.61 16.57
N GLN A 10 -45.05 41.33 17.09
CA GLN A 10 -43.93 41.83 16.27
C GLN A 10 -42.52 41.48 16.73
N GLN A 11 -42.35 40.37 17.45
CA GLN A 11 -40.99 39.87 17.74
C GLN A 11 -40.89 38.35 17.59
N ILE A 12 -41.22 37.85 16.40
CA ILE A 12 -40.53 36.65 15.90
C ILE A 12 -39.45 37.17 14.97
N GLN A 13 -38.34 37.52 15.62
CA GLN A 13 -37.12 37.98 15.03
C GLN A 13 -36.54 36.83 14.19
N GLN A 14 -36.67 36.98 12.86
CA GLN A 14 -35.79 36.46 11.81
C GLN A 14 -34.87 35.31 12.25
N VAL A 15 -35.35 34.08 12.16
CA VAL A 15 -34.51 32.89 12.31
C VAL A 15 -33.54 32.88 11.13
N GLN A 16 -32.26 33.13 11.42
CA GLN A 16 -31.18 32.90 10.48
C GLN A 16 -31.30 31.44 10.02
N SER A 17 -31.59 31.22 8.74
CA SER A 17 -31.60 29.91 8.10
C SER A 17 -30.16 29.42 7.90
N THR A 18 -29.44 29.26 9.01
CA THR A 18 -28.11 28.67 9.02
C THR A 18 -28.30 27.15 9.04
N ILE A 19 -28.01 26.50 7.91
CA ILE A 19 -28.00 25.05 7.79
C ILE A 19 -27.09 24.47 8.89
N PHE A 20 -27.65 23.68 9.80
CA PHE A 20 -26.88 23.02 10.87
C PHE A 20 -25.96 21.96 10.27
N LYS A 21 -24.71 22.33 10.01
CA LYS A 21 -23.67 21.41 9.51
C LYS A 21 -23.14 20.53 10.65
N PHE A 22 -23.18 19.21 10.49
CA PHE A 22 -22.53 18.28 11.41
C PHE A 22 -21.01 18.31 11.17
N ASP A 23 -20.24 18.63 12.19
CA ASP A 23 -18.78 18.75 12.14
C ASP A 23 -18.03 17.42 12.33
N GLY A 24 -18.77 16.31 12.51
CA GLY A 24 -18.22 14.97 12.65
C GLY A 24 -17.57 14.69 14.02
N LYS A 25 -17.69 15.59 15.01
CA LYS A 25 -17.16 15.40 16.37
C LYS A 25 -18.27 15.52 17.42
N ASN A 26 -17.99 15.03 18.64
CA ASN A 26 -18.90 14.91 19.79
C ASN A 26 -20.04 15.95 19.85
N ASN A 27 -21.20 15.61 19.29
CA ASN A 27 -22.53 16.12 19.66
C ASN A 27 -23.65 15.47 18.83
N PHE A 28 -23.47 14.23 18.35
CA PHE A 28 -24.43 13.56 17.47
C PHE A 28 -25.83 13.51 18.08
N ALA A 29 -25.96 13.31 19.39
CA ALA A 29 -27.26 13.32 20.07
C ALA A 29 -27.98 14.67 19.97
N MET A 30 -27.26 15.78 20.19
CA MET A 30 -27.80 17.13 20.05
C MET A 30 -28.13 17.43 18.60
N TRP A 31 -27.21 17.14 17.68
CA TRP A 31 -27.42 17.33 16.25
C TRP A 31 -28.61 16.50 15.73
N LYS A 32 -28.72 15.23 16.14
CA LYS A 32 -29.84 14.34 15.80
C LYS A 32 -31.17 14.88 16.35
N HIS A 33 -31.19 15.33 17.61
CA HIS A 33 -32.40 15.89 18.22
C HIS A 33 -32.83 17.19 17.52
N LEU A 34 -31.89 18.09 17.23
CA LEU A 34 -32.13 19.30 16.45
C LEU A 34 -32.63 18.96 15.05
N MET A 35 -32.06 17.94 14.40
CA MET A 35 -32.48 17.47 13.08
C MET A 35 -33.88 16.82 13.11
N GLU A 36 -34.23 16.06 14.15
CA GLU A 36 -35.57 15.48 14.33
C GLU A 36 -36.63 16.56 14.61
N LEU A 37 -36.32 17.53 15.47
CA LEU A 37 -37.17 18.71 15.71
C LEU A 37 -37.37 19.50 14.42
N CYS A 38 -36.29 19.62 13.66
CA CYS A 38 -36.32 20.19 12.33
C CYS A 38 -37.30 19.41 11.45
N LEU A 39 -37.03 18.14 11.12
CA LEU A 39 -37.86 17.31 10.24
C LEU A 39 -39.35 17.28 10.62
N ARG A 40 -39.69 17.29 11.93
CA ARG A 40 -41.08 17.36 12.40
C ARG A 40 -41.81 18.67 12.08
N SER A 41 -41.09 19.77 11.94
CA SER A 41 -41.66 21.11 11.68
C SER A 41 -41.90 21.43 10.20
N GLY A 42 -41.53 20.51 9.28
CA GLY A 42 -41.95 20.54 7.88
C GLY A 42 -41.32 21.62 6.98
N GLY A 43 -40.48 22.52 7.52
CA GLY A 43 -39.90 23.66 6.78
C GLY A 43 -38.66 23.38 5.93
N TYR A 44 -38.34 22.11 5.62
CA TYR A 44 -37.03 21.70 5.09
C TYR A 44 -37.02 21.39 3.60
N GLY A 45 -38.18 21.34 2.93
CA GLY A 45 -38.26 21.02 1.51
C GLY A 45 -37.32 21.90 0.67
N GLU A 46 -37.37 23.21 0.88
CA GLU A 46 -36.52 24.18 0.17
C GLU A 46 -35.07 24.26 0.70
N ILE A 47 -34.85 23.90 1.97
CA ILE A 47 -33.52 24.00 2.63
C ILE A 47 -32.68 22.76 2.32
N LEU A 48 -33.29 21.58 2.22
CA LEU A 48 -32.61 20.34 1.86
C LEU A 48 -32.23 20.34 0.38
N GLU A 49 -33.07 20.87 -0.51
CA GLU A 49 -32.68 21.06 -1.92
C GLU A 49 -31.51 22.02 -2.09
N LYS A 50 -31.43 23.08 -1.27
CA LYS A 50 -30.33 24.07 -1.32
C LYS A 50 -29.09 23.67 -0.52
N GLY A 51 -29.26 22.84 0.51
CA GLY A 51 -28.22 22.45 1.46
C GLY A 51 -27.64 21.05 1.24
N PHE A 52 -28.22 20.27 0.34
CA PHE A 52 -27.60 19.06 -0.19
C PHE A 52 -26.41 19.46 -1.06
N ILE A 53 -25.27 19.68 -0.40
CA ILE A 53 -23.97 19.67 -1.05
C ILE A 53 -23.71 18.20 -1.34
N GLU A 54 -24.07 17.78 -2.54
CA GLU A 54 -23.51 16.57 -3.12
C GLU A 54 -21.99 16.69 -2.96
N LYS A 55 -21.33 15.71 -2.32
CA LYS A 55 -19.85 15.71 -2.20
C LYS A 55 -19.32 16.10 -3.56
N ASP A 56 -18.59 17.23 -3.66
CA ASP A 56 -18.14 17.82 -4.93
C ASP A 56 -17.89 16.69 -5.92
N LYS A 57 -18.87 16.46 -6.80
CA LYS A 57 -18.73 15.45 -7.81
C LYS A 57 -17.63 16.01 -8.68
N LEU A 58 -16.48 15.34 -8.71
CA LEU A 58 -15.47 15.66 -9.70
C LEU A 58 -16.17 15.73 -11.06
N THR A 59 -15.90 16.79 -11.80
CA THR A 59 -16.39 16.94 -13.16
C THR A 59 -15.92 15.76 -13.99
N ASP A 60 -16.68 15.42 -15.03
CA ASP A 60 -16.33 14.28 -15.89
C ASP A 60 -14.92 14.46 -16.50
N GLU A 61 -14.56 15.71 -16.82
CA GLU A 61 -13.22 16.09 -17.28
C GLU A 61 -12.13 15.79 -16.25
N GLU A 62 -12.33 16.15 -14.97
CA GLU A 62 -11.35 15.88 -13.91
C GLU A 62 -11.19 14.38 -13.66
N LYS A 63 -12.27 13.59 -13.75
CA LYS A 63 -12.21 12.13 -13.60
C LYS A 63 -11.47 11.46 -14.77
N GLN A 64 -11.73 11.90 -15.99
CA GLN A 64 -11.00 11.43 -17.17
C GLN A 64 -9.52 11.77 -17.05
N GLN A 65 -9.19 12.98 -16.61
CA GLN A 65 -7.81 13.39 -16.37
C GLN A 65 -7.14 12.55 -15.27
N GLN A 66 -7.86 12.26 -14.18
CA GLN A 66 -7.37 11.36 -13.13
C GLN A 66 -7.15 9.94 -13.63
N PHE A 67 -8.04 9.44 -14.49
CA PHE A 67 -7.88 8.12 -15.12
C PHE A 67 -6.64 8.13 -16.00
N GLU A 68 -6.48 9.14 -16.86
CA GLU A 68 -5.35 9.26 -17.79
C GLU A 68 -3.99 9.34 -17.06
N LEU A 69 -3.89 10.13 -15.99
CA LEU A 69 -2.67 10.29 -15.18
C LEU A 69 -2.46 9.19 -14.15
N MET A 70 -3.35 8.20 -14.06
CA MET A 70 -3.23 7.16 -13.05
C MET A 70 -2.04 6.25 -13.33
N GLU A 71 -1.15 6.12 -12.34
CA GLU A 71 -0.01 5.20 -12.34
C GLU A 71 0.08 4.47 -11.00
N GLN A 72 0.70 3.29 -11.01
CA GLN A 72 1.03 2.57 -9.79
C GLN A 72 2.09 3.35 -8.98
N GLY A 73 1.79 3.66 -7.72
CA GLY A 73 2.75 4.28 -6.81
C GLY A 73 3.99 3.42 -6.54
N LYS A 74 5.12 4.05 -6.22
CA LYS A 74 6.41 3.34 -5.98
C LYS A 74 6.36 2.32 -4.85
N GLU A 75 5.56 2.60 -3.82
CA GLU A 75 5.37 1.75 -2.63
C GLU A 75 3.94 1.21 -2.54
N GLU A 76 3.15 1.40 -3.60
CA GLU A 76 1.77 0.95 -3.64
C GLU A 76 1.69 -0.53 -4.02
N ASN A 77 1.00 -1.31 -3.20
CA ASN A 77 0.76 -2.73 -3.48
C ASN A 77 -0.29 -2.88 -4.60
N ILE A 78 -0.25 -4.02 -5.29
CA ILE A 78 -1.15 -4.29 -6.42
C ILE A 78 -2.63 -4.17 -6.00
N ARG A 79 -3.01 -4.72 -4.85
CA ARG A 79 -4.40 -4.69 -4.37
C ARG A 79 -4.94 -3.28 -4.19
N ASP A 80 -4.13 -2.40 -3.62
CA ASP A 80 -4.52 -1.02 -3.33
C ASP A 80 -4.67 -0.23 -4.63
N TYR A 81 -3.76 -0.45 -5.57
CA TYR A 81 -3.81 0.13 -6.91
C TYR A 81 -5.06 -0.32 -7.70
N PHE A 82 -5.37 -1.62 -7.70
CA PHE A 82 -6.60 -2.15 -8.32
C PHE A 82 -7.86 -1.54 -7.69
N SER A 83 -7.91 -1.47 -6.36
CA SER A 83 -9.04 -0.86 -5.64
C SER A 83 -9.26 0.61 -6.02
N ARG A 84 -8.16 1.36 -6.26
CA ARG A 84 -8.22 2.75 -6.73
C ARG A 84 -8.81 2.86 -8.13
N ILE A 85 -8.37 2.00 -9.05
CA ILE A 85 -8.88 1.95 -10.42
C ILE A 85 -10.36 1.59 -10.43
N GLU A 86 -10.74 0.52 -9.74
CA GLU A 86 -12.14 0.08 -9.66
C GLU A 86 -13.07 1.16 -9.12
N LYS A 87 -12.60 1.88 -8.10
CA LYS A 87 -13.35 3.00 -7.54
C LYS A 87 -13.54 4.11 -8.57
N LEU A 88 -12.48 4.53 -9.27
CA LEU A 88 -12.58 5.58 -10.29
C LEU A 88 -13.47 5.14 -11.47
N VAL A 89 -13.29 3.91 -11.96
CA VAL A 89 -14.10 3.34 -13.05
C VAL A 89 -15.57 3.25 -12.64
N SER A 90 -15.86 2.87 -11.39
CA SER A 90 -17.24 2.87 -10.86
C SER A 90 -17.83 4.28 -10.83
N GLU A 91 -17.05 5.29 -10.44
CA GLU A 91 -17.47 6.69 -10.42
C GLU A 91 -17.68 7.28 -11.82
N MET A 92 -16.94 6.81 -12.83
CA MET A 92 -17.11 7.19 -14.24
C MET A 92 -18.34 6.51 -14.87
N LYS A 93 -18.51 5.19 -14.64
CA LYS A 93 -19.68 4.43 -15.10
C LYS A 93 -21.00 4.99 -14.55
N ASN A 94 -21.01 5.41 -13.29
CA ASN A 94 -22.17 6.05 -12.67
C ASN A 94 -22.56 7.38 -13.35
N ASN A 95 -21.63 8.03 -14.04
CA ASN A 95 -21.87 9.28 -14.78
C ASN A 95 -22.28 9.03 -16.25
N GLY A 96 -22.33 7.77 -16.69
CA GLY A 96 -22.74 7.39 -18.05
C GLY A 96 -21.59 7.10 -19.01
N ASP A 97 -20.34 7.08 -18.53
CA ASP A 97 -19.18 6.70 -19.36
C ASP A 97 -19.20 5.20 -19.69
N GLU A 98 -18.99 4.88 -20.97
CA GLU A 98 -18.89 3.51 -21.45
C GLU A 98 -17.45 3.00 -21.34
N ILE A 99 -17.07 2.51 -20.15
CA ILE A 99 -15.75 1.92 -19.89
C ILE A 99 -15.86 0.39 -19.91
N THR A 100 -15.19 -0.25 -20.87
CA THR A 100 -15.15 -1.70 -20.97
C THR A 100 -14.09 -2.29 -20.03
N GLU A 101 -14.25 -3.56 -19.64
CA GLU A 101 -13.25 -4.25 -18.82
C GLU A 101 -11.89 -4.34 -19.53
N LYS A 102 -11.90 -4.45 -20.86
CA LYS A 102 -10.71 -4.44 -21.69
C LYS A 102 -9.94 -3.11 -21.56
N ASP A 103 -10.64 -1.98 -21.58
CA ASP A 103 -10.00 -0.66 -21.43
C ASP A 103 -9.30 -0.55 -20.07
N VAL A 104 -9.91 -1.11 -19.02
CA VAL A 104 -9.32 -1.13 -17.68
C VAL A 104 -8.09 -2.05 -17.61
N LEU A 105 -8.14 -3.22 -18.25
CA LEU A 105 -7.00 -4.14 -18.34
C LEU A 105 -5.81 -3.49 -19.07
N GLU A 106 -6.06 -2.89 -20.23
CA GLU A 106 -5.04 -2.16 -21.00
C GLU A 106 -4.47 -1.01 -20.17
N LYS A 107 -5.33 -0.29 -19.46
CA LYS A 107 -4.91 0.81 -18.57
C LYS A 107 -3.98 0.33 -17.46
N ILE A 108 -4.35 -0.75 -16.77
CA ILE A 108 -3.54 -1.37 -15.72
C ILE A 108 -2.19 -1.77 -16.29
N MET A 109 -2.18 -2.54 -17.38
CA MET A 109 -0.94 -3.04 -17.98
C MET A 109 -0.01 -1.91 -18.46
N GLY A 110 -0.56 -0.80 -18.96
CA GLY A 110 0.22 0.33 -19.42
C GLY A 110 0.75 1.25 -18.31
N THR A 111 0.19 1.20 -17.11
CA THR A 111 0.51 2.14 -16.02
C THR A 111 1.01 1.47 -14.73
N LEU A 112 1.18 0.15 -14.78
CA LEU A 112 1.89 -0.64 -13.78
C LEU A 112 3.36 -0.24 -13.70
N SER A 113 3.96 -0.44 -12.52
CA SER A 113 5.38 -0.23 -12.31
C SER A 113 6.23 -1.18 -13.17
N SER A 114 7.37 -0.70 -13.65
CA SER A 114 8.31 -1.48 -14.49
C SER A 114 8.79 -2.80 -13.88
N ARG A 115 8.62 -2.99 -12.56
CA ARG A 115 8.84 -4.27 -11.89
C ARG A 115 7.94 -5.41 -12.42
N PHE A 116 6.87 -5.08 -13.16
CA PHE A 116 5.94 -6.02 -13.77
C PHE A 116 6.08 -6.13 -15.30
N ASP A 117 7.04 -5.45 -15.94
CA ASP A 117 7.23 -5.46 -17.41
C ASP A 117 7.31 -6.87 -17.99
N TYR A 118 7.96 -7.79 -17.27
CA TYR A 118 8.05 -9.19 -17.68
C TYR A 118 6.67 -9.88 -17.73
N VAL A 119 5.79 -9.59 -16.76
CA VAL A 119 4.42 -10.14 -16.75
C VAL A 119 3.62 -9.55 -17.89
N VAL A 120 3.72 -8.24 -18.11
CA VAL A 120 3.05 -7.55 -19.22
C VAL A 120 3.46 -8.15 -20.57
N THR A 121 4.77 -8.34 -20.77
CA THR A 121 5.32 -8.97 -21.98
C THR A 121 4.82 -10.39 -22.15
N ALA A 122 4.87 -11.20 -21.09
CA ALA A 122 4.41 -12.59 -21.14
C ALA A 122 2.91 -12.70 -21.46
N ILE A 123 2.07 -11.82 -20.93
CA ILE A 123 0.65 -11.77 -21.27
C ILE A 123 0.47 -11.41 -22.74
N ALA A 124 1.15 -10.35 -23.22
CA ALA A 124 1.08 -9.92 -24.60
C ALA A 124 1.50 -11.01 -25.61
N GLU A 125 2.45 -11.87 -25.23
CA GLU A 125 2.90 -12.99 -26.07
C GLU A 125 1.99 -14.24 -25.97
N SER A 126 1.30 -14.46 -24.84
CA SER A 126 0.64 -15.74 -24.54
C SER A 126 -0.88 -15.71 -24.53
N LYS A 127 -1.51 -14.53 -24.41
CA LYS A 127 -2.96 -14.41 -24.24
C LYS A 127 -3.53 -13.16 -24.91
N ASP A 128 -4.75 -13.31 -25.42
CA ASP A 128 -5.58 -12.18 -25.82
C ASP A 128 -6.27 -11.57 -24.59
N LEU A 129 -6.17 -10.24 -24.46
CA LEU A 129 -6.85 -9.46 -23.40
C LEU A 129 -8.37 -9.59 -23.44
N THR A 130 -8.93 -10.02 -24.56
CA THR A 130 -10.36 -10.30 -24.74
C THR A 130 -10.82 -11.54 -23.97
N THR A 131 -9.90 -12.43 -23.59
CA THR A 131 -10.19 -13.69 -22.89
C THR A 131 -9.84 -13.64 -21.40
N MET A 132 -9.14 -12.60 -20.96
CA MET A 132 -8.66 -12.44 -19.60
C MET A 132 -9.61 -11.55 -18.82
N THR A 133 -9.93 -11.93 -17.58
CA THR A 133 -10.75 -11.10 -16.69
C THR A 133 -9.87 -10.21 -15.80
N LEU A 134 -10.44 -9.13 -15.27
CA LEU A 134 -9.78 -8.23 -14.33
C LEU A 134 -9.33 -8.96 -13.06
N ASN A 135 -10.15 -9.89 -12.56
CA ASN A 135 -9.82 -10.73 -11.42
C ASN A 135 -8.62 -11.64 -11.69
N ASP A 136 -8.54 -12.24 -12.88
CA ASP A 136 -7.41 -13.10 -13.25
C ASP A 136 -6.11 -12.29 -13.30
N LEU A 137 -6.16 -11.07 -13.85
CA LEU A 137 -5.00 -10.17 -13.88
C LEU A 137 -4.57 -9.78 -12.47
N GLN A 138 -5.52 -9.41 -11.62
CA GLN A 138 -5.23 -9.06 -10.23
C GLN A 138 -4.56 -10.21 -9.49
N ALA A 139 -5.14 -11.41 -9.56
CA ALA A 139 -4.61 -12.59 -8.86
C ALA A 139 -3.19 -12.96 -9.35
N LEU A 140 -2.94 -12.85 -10.65
CA LEU A 140 -1.62 -13.10 -11.25
C LEU A 140 -0.57 -12.09 -10.73
N LEU A 141 -0.94 -10.80 -10.71
CA LEU A 141 -0.05 -9.72 -10.28
C LEU A 141 0.21 -9.75 -8.78
N GLU A 142 -0.81 -9.98 -7.95
CA GLU A 142 -0.66 -10.14 -6.49
C GLU A 142 0.26 -11.33 -6.18
N SER A 143 0.05 -12.46 -6.85
CA SER A 143 0.94 -13.62 -6.70
C SER A 143 2.37 -13.22 -7.04
N ARG A 144 2.59 -12.58 -8.20
CA ARG A 144 3.92 -12.15 -8.61
C ARG A 144 4.56 -11.16 -7.63
N GLU A 145 3.80 -10.23 -7.08
CA GLU A 145 4.25 -9.29 -6.06
C GLU A 145 4.78 -10.01 -4.83
N MET A 146 4.06 -11.04 -4.34
CA MET A 146 4.51 -11.89 -3.23
C MET A 146 5.87 -12.54 -3.53
N TRP A 147 6.01 -13.17 -4.71
CA TRP A 147 7.28 -13.80 -5.13
C TRP A 147 8.46 -12.83 -5.22
N ILE A 148 8.23 -11.60 -5.69
CA ILE A 148 9.27 -10.57 -5.78
C ILE A 148 9.68 -10.13 -4.38
N ASN A 149 8.71 -9.93 -3.49
CA ASN A 149 8.96 -9.48 -2.13
C ASN A 149 9.71 -10.54 -1.32
N GLU A 150 9.35 -11.82 -1.41
CA GLU A 150 10.07 -12.93 -0.76
C GLU A 150 11.53 -13.02 -1.20
N ARG A 151 11.81 -12.90 -2.50
CA ARG A 151 13.20 -12.91 -3.00
C ARG A 151 14.02 -11.72 -2.51
N SER A 152 13.40 -10.55 -2.43
CA SER A 152 14.03 -9.34 -1.88
C SER A 152 14.37 -9.52 -0.39
N GLN A 153 13.47 -10.12 0.39
CA GLN A 153 13.71 -10.39 1.81
C GLN A 153 14.79 -11.47 2.01
N SER A 154 14.72 -12.56 1.25
CA SER A 154 15.72 -13.64 1.29
C SER A 154 17.13 -13.14 0.98
N SER A 155 17.27 -12.26 -0.02
CA SER A 155 18.56 -11.64 -0.36
C SER A 155 19.08 -10.74 0.76
N LYS A 156 18.21 -9.94 1.41
CA LYS A 156 18.59 -9.09 2.55
C LYS A 156 19.02 -9.93 3.76
N GLU A 157 18.32 -11.01 4.07
CA GLU A 157 18.68 -11.92 5.16
C GLU A 157 20.04 -12.59 4.91
N GLN A 158 20.33 -13.01 3.68
CA GLN A 158 21.62 -13.58 3.31
C GLN A 158 22.76 -12.55 3.46
N ALA A 159 22.54 -11.30 3.03
CA ALA A 159 23.52 -10.23 3.19
C ALA A 159 23.79 -9.91 4.67
N LEU A 160 22.74 -9.86 5.50
CA LEU A 160 22.87 -9.66 6.95
C LEU A 160 23.63 -10.80 7.62
N LYS A 161 23.31 -12.07 7.28
CA LYS A 161 24.04 -13.24 7.78
C LYS A 161 25.52 -13.21 7.36
N ALA A 162 25.82 -12.82 6.12
CA ALA A 162 27.19 -12.68 5.65
C ALA A 162 27.97 -11.61 6.43
N GLN A 163 27.37 -10.44 6.70
CA GLN A 163 28.01 -9.42 7.54
C GLN A 163 28.25 -9.87 8.98
N VAL A 164 27.30 -10.59 9.59
CA VAL A 164 27.45 -11.13 10.94
C VAL A 164 28.56 -12.18 10.99
N ASN A 165 28.62 -13.08 10.01
CA ASN A 165 29.68 -14.09 9.92
C ASN A 165 31.06 -13.44 9.75
N LEU A 166 31.19 -12.44 8.87
CA LEU A 166 32.44 -11.69 8.69
C LEU A 166 32.88 -10.95 9.96
N ARG A 167 31.94 -10.50 10.79
CA ARG A 167 32.26 -9.88 12.09
C ARG A 167 32.77 -10.91 13.09
N ASN A 168 32.12 -12.07 13.17
CA ASN A 168 32.54 -13.16 14.05
C ASN A 168 33.93 -13.71 13.68
N GLU A 169 34.24 -13.85 12.37
CA GLU A 169 35.57 -14.26 11.92
C GLU A 169 36.68 -13.24 12.27
N LYS A 170 36.36 -11.94 12.29
CA LYS A 170 37.29 -10.90 12.72
C LYS A 170 37.54 -10.92 14.24
N GLU A 171 36.53 -11.27 15.04
CA GLU A 171 36.70 -11.44 16.50
C GLU A 171 37.52 -12.71 16.84
N ASP A 172 37.34 -13.80 16.10
CA ASP A 172 38.11 -15.06 16.28
C ASP A 172 39.57 -14.96 15.80
N THR A 173 39.86 -14.14 14.80
CA THR A 173 41.26 -13.93 14.32
C THR A 173 42.05 -12.98 15.21
N THR A 174 41.39 -12.05 15.91
CA THR A 174 42.06 -11.11 16.84
C THR A 174 42.45 -11.77 18.16
N SER A 175 41.73 -12.83 18.58
CA SER A 175 42.03 -13.59 19.80
C SER A 175 43.09 -14.69 19.63
N ARG A 176 43.51 -14.99 18.39
CA ARG A 176 44.43 -16.10 18.08
C ARG A 176 45.90 -15.67 17.90
N THR A 177 46.19 -14.37 17.88
CA THR A 177 47.55 -13.84 17.68
C THR A 177 48.39 -13.69 18.95
N GLU A 178 47.85 -13.97 20.15
CA GLU A 178 48.56 -13.75 21.43
C GLU A 178 49.05 -15.01 22.17
N LYS A 179 49.05 -16.21 21.55
CA LYS A 179 49.44 -17.46 22.27
C LYS A 179 50.55 -18.33 21.70
N ASN A 180 51.33 -17.88 20.72
CA ASN A 180 52.43 -18.70 20.15
C ASN A 180 53.84 -18.09 20.26
N GLN A 181 54.20 -17.53 21.42
CA GLN A 181 55.61 -17.17 21.70
C GLN A 181 56.06 -17.53 23.12
N ARG A 182 55.95 -18.79 23.54
CA ARG A 182 56.76 -19.31 24.66
C ARG A 182 57.11 -20.79 24.45
N GLY A 183 58.39 -21.07 24.15
CA GLY A 183 58.98 -22.39 24.42
C GLY A 183 59.78 -23.07 23.31
N GLN A 184 60.67 -22.38 22.58
CA GLN A 184 61.78 -23.07 21.92
C GLN A 184 62.87 -23.37 22.97
N ASN A 185 62.94 -24.61 23.45
CA ASN A 185 64.10 -25.10 24.21
C ASN A 185 64.86 -26.14 23.37
N PHE A 186 66.03 -25.70 22.89
CA PHE A 186 67.14 -26.53 22.46
C PHE A 186 67.69 -27.35 23.65
N ARG A 187 67.86 -28.67 23.48
CA ARG A 187 68.84 -29.56 24.14
C ARG A 187 68.64 -30.97 23.56
N GLY A 188 69.46 -31.41 22.61
CA GLY A 188 70.69 -32.17 22.87
C GLY A 188 70.43 -33.67 22.62
N ARG A 189 70.92 -34.27 21.54
CA ARG A 189 72.26 -34.89 21.36
C ARG A 189 72.24 -36.40 21.65
N GLY A 190 72.51 -37.20 20.61
CA GLY A 190 72.94 -38.61 20.70
C GLY A 190 71.87 -39.61 20.29
N GLY A 191 72.08 -40.56 19.37
CA GLY A 191 73.32 -41.00 18.75
C GLY A 191 73.01 -41.90 17.55
N ARG A 192 74.02 -42.00 16.68
CA ARG A 192 74.06 -42.91 15.53
C ARG A 192 74.08 -44.35 16.03
N ASN A 193 73.42 -45.25 15.33
CA ASN A 193 73.99 -46.55 15.02
C ASN A 193 73.68 -46.91 13.58
N LEU A 194 74.74 -47.08 12.80
CA LEU A 194 74.77 -47.75 11.51
C LEU A 194 74.76 -49.27 11.72
N ARG A 195 74.50 -49.98 10.60
CA ARG A 195 74.74 -51.42 10.29
C ARG A 195 73.62 -52.37 10.72
N SER A 196 73.13 -53.30 9.90
CA SER A 196 73.56 -53.82 8.58
C SER A 196 72.48 -54.78 8.05
N ALA A 197 72.39 -54.92 6.71
CA ALA A 197 71.99 -56.13 5.96
C ALA A 197 70.55 -56.67 6.17
N ALA A 198 69.89 -57.40 5.27
CA ALA A 198 69.93 -57.72 3.84
C ALA A 198 68.73 -58.69 3.61
N ARG A 199 68.37 -58.92 2.34
CA ARG A 199 67.46 -59.97 1.77
C ARG A 199 65.96 -59.61 1.72
N GLN A 200 65.43 -59.29 0.52
CA GLN A 200 64.97 -60.16 -0.61
C GLN A 200 63.66 -60.88 -0.26
N GLY A 201 62.54 -60.52 -0.92
CA GLY A 201 61.91 -61.31 -2.00
C GLY A 201 60.70 -62.05 -1.39
N GLU A 202 59.51 -62.13 -1.94
CA GLU A 202 58.90 -61.89 -3.26
C GLU A 202 57.57 -61.15 -3.10
#